data_AF-A0A841WJC3-F1
#
_entry.id   AF-A0A841WJC3-F1
#
_cell.length_a   1.000
_cell.length_b   1.000
_cell.length_c   1.000
_cell.angle_alpha   90.00
_cell.angle_beta   90.00
_cell.angle_gamma   90.00
#
_symmetry.space_group_name_H-M   'P 1'
#
loop_
_entity.id
_entity.type
_entity.pdbx_description
1 polymer ?
#
loop_
_entity_poly.entity_id
_entity_poly.type
_entity_poly.pdbx_seq_one_letter_code
_entity_poly.pdbx_strand_id
1 'polypeptide(L)' 'MSLKEVIELAKQLSTVDKVRLIQQIAPDIERELTEQSSIIARKSLWGLCADLGKAPSADEIDAVRSEEWASFPREDI' A
#
# COMPACT_ATOMS: atom_id res chain seq x y z
N MET A 1 -15.40 -15.05 -26.18
CA MET A 1 -14.74 -14.08 -27.08
C MET A 1 -13.26 -14.09 -26.72
N SER A 2 -12.38 -14.38 -27.68
CA SER A 2 -10.92 -14.39 -27.47
C SER A 2 -10.32 -13.01 -27.74
N LEU A 3 -9.14 -12.70 -27.17
CA LEU A 3 -8.44 -11.43 -27.45
C LEU A 3 -8.19 -11.23 -28.95
N LYS A 4 -7.89 -12.31 -29.67
CA LYS A 4 -7.71 -12.28 -31.13
C LYS A 4 -8.98 -11.85 -31.86
N GLU A 5 -10.14 -12.40 -31.48
CA GLU A 5 -11.43 -11.99 -32.04
C GLU A 5 -11.72 -10.51 -31.76
N VAL A 6 -11.45 -10.02 -30.55
CA VAL A 6 -11.65 -8.61 -30.18
C VAL A 6 -10.77 -7.68 -31.02
N ILE A 7 -9.52 -8.05 -31.24
CA ILE A 7 -8.58 -7.27 -32.08
C ILE A 7 -9.07 -7.20 -33.52
N GLU A 8 -9.53 -8.32 -34.09
CA GLU A 8 -10.05 -8.32 -35.46
C GLU A 8 -11.31 -7.47 -35.59
N LEU A 9 -12.20 -7.46 -34.59
CA LEU A 9 -13.36 -6.57 -34.56
C LEU A 9 -12.94 -5.08 -34.43
N ALA A 10 -11.99 -4.78 -33.54
CA ALA A 10 -11.49 -3.41 -33.36
C ALA A 10 -10.81 -2.88 -34.63
N LYS A 11 -10.16 -3.74 -35.42
CA LYS A 11 -9.55 -3.37 -36.71
C LYS A 11 -10.58 -2.91 -37.74
N GLN A 12 -11.81 -3.40 -37.70
CA GLN A 12 -12.89 -3.04 -38.63
C GLN A 12 -13.50 -1.66 -38.34
N LEU A 13 -13.22 -1.08 -37.16
CA LEU A 13 -13.69 0.26 -36.81
C LEU A 13 -13.05 1.35 -37.66
N SER A 14 -13.78 2.46 -37.82
CA SER A 14 -13.24 3.69 -38.39
C SER A 14 -12.09 4.22 -37.52
N THR A 15 -11.20 5.04 -38.08
CA THR A 15 -10.09 5.65 -37.32
C THR A 15 -10.60 6.45 -36.11
N VAL A 16 -11.72 7.16 -36.26
CA VAL A 16 -12.33 7.94 -35.17
C VAL A 16 -12.84 7.03 -34.06
N ASP A 17 -13.49 5.92 -34.42
CA ASP A 17 -14.04 4.98 -33.45
C ASP A 17 -12.95 4.19 -32.72
N LYS A 18 -11.82 3.91 -33.39
CA LYS A 18 -10.63 3.36 -32.72
C LYS A 18 -10.10 4.28 -31.64
N VAL A 19 -10.05 5.60 -31.90
CA VAL A 19 -9.64 6.60 -30.91
C VAL A 19 -10.64 6.65 -29.74
N ARG A 20 -11.95 6.61 -30.03
CA ARG A 20 -12.99 6.57 -28.99
C ARG A 20 -12.89 5.32 -28.12
N LEU A 21 -12.63 4.17 -28.73
CA LEU A 21 -12.42 2.89 -28.02
C LEU A 21 -11.23 3.00 -27.05
N ILE A 22 -10.10 3.56 -27.50
CA ILE A 22 -8.94 3.79 -26.64
C ILE A 22 -9.29 4.73 -25.49
N GLN A 23 -9.98 5.84 -25.77
CA GLN A 23 -10.40 6.80 -24.73
C GLN A 23 -11.32 6.18 -23.67
N GLN A 24 -12.17 5.23 -24.05
CA GLN A 24 -13.06 4.56 -23.10
C GLN A 24 -12.34 3.51 -22.26
N ILE A 25 -11.39 2.77 -22.83
CA ILE A 25 -10.72 1.65 -22.13
C ILE A 25 -9.51 2.13 -21.31
N ALA A 26 -8.83 3.21 -21.73
CA ALA A 26 -7.63 3.68 -21.05
C ALA A 26 -7.82 3.98 -19.54
N PRO A 27 -8.90 4.63 -19.08
CA PRO A 27 -9.11 4.88 -17.65
C PRO A 27 -9.24 3.61 -16.81
N ASP A 28 -9.87 2.57 -17.36
CA ASP A 28 -10.03 1.28 -16.68
C ASP A 28 -8.66 0.61 -16.52
N ILE A 29 -7.83 0.64 -17.57
CA ILE A 29 -6.45 0.14 -17.52
C ILE A 29 -5.62 0.91 -16.48
N GLU A 30 -5.72 2.24 -16.45
CA GLU A 30 -5.01 3.07 -15.46
C GLU A 30 -5.41 2.73 -14.03
N ARG A 31 -6.71 2.49 -13.78
CA ARG A 31 -7.20 2.08 -12.47
C ARG A 31 -6.65 0.71 -12.07
N GLU A 32 -6.72 -0.28 -12.95
CA GLU A 32 -6.19 -1.63 -12.69
C GLU A 32 -4.68 -1.61 -12.44
N LEU A 33 -3.92 -0.82 -13.20
CA LEU A 33 -2.48 -0.66 -12.99
C LEU A 33 -2.17 0.05 -11.67
N THR A 34 -2.96 1.04 -11.28
CA THR A 34 -2.81 1.74 -9.99
C THR A 34 -3.09 0.78 -8.83
N GLU A 35 -4.17 0.00 -8.91
CA GLU A 35 -4.52 -1.03 -7.93
C GLU A 35 -3.44 -2.12 -7.85
N GLN A 36 -2.86 -2.54 -8.97
CA GLN A 36 -1.75 -3.50 -8.98
C GLN A 36 -0.46 -2.90 -8.43
N SER A 37 -0.19 -1.62 -8.68
CA SER A 37 0.96 -0.90 -8.13
C SER A 37 0.86 -0.67 -6.61
N SER A 38 -0.35 -0.79 -6.03
CA SER A 38 -0.55 -0.78 -4.58
C SER A 38 0.01 -2.03 -3.89
N ILE A 39 0.37 -3.07 -4.66
CA ILE A 39 1.29 -4.13 -4.23
C ILE A 39 2.72 -3.59 -4.31
N ILE A 40 2.98 -2.47 -3.62
CA ILE A 40 4.35 -2.04 -3.36
C ILE A 40 4.97 -3.19 -2.58
N ALA A 41 6.02 -3.81 -3.14
CA ALA A 41 6.78 -4.84 -2.45
C ALA A 41 7.07 -4.36 -1.03
N ARG A 42 6.47 -5.02 -0.03
CA ARG A 42 6.55 -4.56 1.36
C ARG A 42 8.01 -4.47 1.73
N LYS A 43 8.48 -3.26 2.03
CA LYS A 43 9.83 -3.08 2.54
C LYS A 43 9.91 -3.80 3.89
N SER A 44 10.97 -4.57 4.08
CA SER A 44 11.22 -5.22 5.37
C SER A 44 11.35 -4.14 6.45
N LEU A 45 10.64 -4.30 7.58
CA LEU A 45 10.82 -3.46 8.76
C LEU A 45 12.01 -3.93 9.62
N TRP A 46 12.66 -5.02 9.24
CA TRP A 46 13.82 -5.53 9.95
C TRP A 46 14.96 -4.51 9.93
N GLY A 47 15.44 -4.12 11.10
CA GLY A 47 16.50 -3.12 11.24
C GLY A 47 16.02 -1.66 11.20
N LEU A 48 14.71 -1.40 11.18
CA LEU A 48 14.17 -0.03 11.22
C LEU A 48 14.68 0.79 12.41
N CYS A 49 14.94 0.13 13.54
CA CYS A 49 15.43 0.75 14.78
C CYS A 49 16.92 0.44 15.06
N ALA A 50 17.69 0.00 14.06
CA ALA A 50 19.09 -0.41 14.28
C ALA A 50 20.00 0.77 14.71
N ASP A 51 19.62 1.98 14.34
CA ASP A 51 20.26 3.24 14.71
C ASP A 51 20.02 3.63 16.18
N LEU A 52 18.93 3.16 16.79
CA LEU A 52 18.63 3.38 18.22
C LEU A 52 19.53 2.57 19.16
N GLY A 53 20.39 1.70 18.62
CA GLY A 53 21.33 0.90 19.39
C GLY A 53 20.69 -0.30 20.07
N LYS A 54 21.24 -0.71 21.21
CA LYS A 54 20.78 -1.90 21.93
C LYS A 54 19.43 -1.60 22.59
N ALA A 55 18.43 -2.43 22.31
CA ALA A 55 17.15 -2.35 22.98
C ALA A 55 17.31 -2.54 24.51
N PRO A 56 16.55 -1.78 25.33
CA PRO A 56 16.55 -1.97 26.77
C PRO A 56 16.06 -3.39 27.12
N SER A 57 16.57 -3.91 28.23
CA SER A 57 16.11 -5.15 28.85
C SER A 57 14.68 -5.01 29.38
N ALA A 58 14.01 -6.15 29.61
CA ALA A 58 12.69 -6.17 30.21
C ALA A 58 12.66 -5.48 31.58
N ASP A 59 13.69 -5.73 32.41
CA ASP A 59 13.81 -5.14 33.75
C ASP A 59 13.95 -3.61 33.69
N GLU A 60 14.73 -3.08 32.74
CA GLU A 60 14.87 -1.63 32.52
C GLU A 60 13.53 -1.01 32.09
N ILE A 61 12.78 -1.69 31.22
CA ILE A 61 11.46 -1.24 30.77
C ILE A 61 10.46 -1.23 31.94
N ASP A 62 10.45 -2.26 32.78
CA ASP A 62 9.52 -2.38 33.89
C ASP A 62 9.82 -1.38 35.02
N ALA A 63 11.10 -1.09 35.27
CA ALA A 63 11.53 -0.07 36.22
C ALA A 63 11.03 1.32 35.79
N VAL A 64 11.31 1.73 34.54
CA VAL A 64 10.86 3.02 34.01
C VAL A 64 9.34 3.11 33.98
N ARG A 65 8.64 2.03 33.56
CA ARG A 65 7.17 2.01 33.58
C ARG A 65 6.61 2.27 34.98
N SER A 66 7.20 1.65 36.00
CA SER A 66 6.76 1.81 37.38
C SER A 66 6.99 3.24 37.89
N GLU A 67 8.11 3.87 37.51
CA GLU A 67 8.44 5.27 37.83
C GLU A 67 7.46 6.25 37.18
N GLU A 68 7.24 6.13 35.87
CA GLU A 68 6.30 6.99 35.12
C GLU A 68 4.86 6.86 35.66
N TRP A 69 4.42 5.63 35.96
CA TRP A 69 3.08 5.37 36.47
C TRP A 69 2.90 5.75 37.94
N ALA A 70 3.98 5.92 38.70
CA ALA A 70 3.91 6.44 40.07
C ALA A 70 3.46 7.91 40.10
N SER A 71 3.76 8.66 39.04
CA SER A 71 3.40 10.08 38.89
C SER A 71 2.05 10.29 38.18
N PHE A 72 1.38 9.21 37.75
CA PHE A 72 0.10 9.30 37.06
C PHE A 72 -1.03 9.62 38.06
N PRO A 73 -1.84 10.68 37.84
CA PRO A 73 -2.96 11.01 38.71
C PRO A 73 -3.95 9.83 38.75
N ARG A 74 -4.25 9.34 39.95
CA ARG A 74 -5.28 8.31 40.18
C ARG A 74 -6.54 8.97 40.71
N GLU A 75 -7.11 9.88 39.92
CA GLU A 75 -8.32 10.62 40.31
C GLU A 75 -9.62 9.84 39.99
N ASP A 76 -9.52 8.59 39.52
CA ASP A 76 -10.65 7.79 39.04
C ASP A 76 -11.04 6.61 39.98
N ILE A 77 -10.98 6.78 41.31
CA ILE A 77 -11.59 5.82 42.27
C ILE A 77 -12.79 6.44 42.96
#